data_AF-A0A3N5NU61-F1
#
_entry.id   AF-A0A3N5NU61-F1
#
_cell.length_a   1.000
_cell.length_b   1.000
_cell.length_c   1.000
_cell.angle_alpha   90.00
_cell.angle_beta   90.00
_cell.angle_gamma   90.00
#
_symmetry.space_group_name_H-M   'P 1'
#
loop_
_entity.id
_entity.type
_entity.pdbx_description
1 polymer ?
#
loop_
_entity_poly.entity_id
_entity_poly.type
_entity_poly.pdbx_seq_one_letter_code
_entity_poly.pdbx_strand_id
1 'polypeptide(L)'
;PSTIVSIPAMLTGTVYRNERNLQRYIRDHFEQGSLFKSLRAGGFRVDSVTGMQYDNRSATNFFRVPRPYVSYPEYVRFAAWQLADLSLFRHAPHILRPKIHNGEAWRLQTTLGPGDTRSRRLHSVNGAVVLAELAQRVRVATDEPLYKFIHVGIPHLPVAVDADCSFIGTVRATREHYKAQARCAIRRVSALFDRMKDLGVYDNSLIVISSDHGNGFRPLKFANDRQQPAGALSSLAGRSMALFIVKAPGRTGPVRVSYAPTAITDIPATVLAAMGVKHSLPGEPALNLAEDAPRTRVFTMYDWEHDDWGQQYFEALDVMEVRGRLLDGNNWTLAGSIYSPEATEDARLRGLYDTQRSRNGVEYRWSMPQAFLHVPPAARGFEIKIRSIAPTPQTATLAFADHELAKVTLADQSWVTLKHPLPASGDPNVRWVQLSVDPPWRPRGERRTLGVQTRDLKWTP
;
A
#
# COMPACT_ATOMS: atom_id res chain seq x y z
N PRO A 1 1.09 2.66 -1.52
CA PRO A 1 0.91 2.55 -0.06
C PRO A 1 1.20 1.13 0.43
N SER A 2 1.73 1.03 1.65
CA SER A 2 2.01 -0.22 2.34
C SER A 2 1.74 -0.09 3.84
N THR A 3 1.71 -1.22 4.53
CA THR A 3 1.46 -1.32 5.97
C THR A 3 2.41 -0.45 6.82
N ILE A 4 3.66 -0.25 6.37
CA ILE A 4 4.73 0.38 7.17
C ILE A 4 4.44 1.83 7.58
N VAL A 5 3.75 2.60 6.75
CA VAL A 5 3.33 3.98 7.07
C VAL A 5 1.85 4.08 7.43
N SER A 6 1.04 3.15 6.94
CA SER A 6 -0.40 3.17 7.14
C SER A 6 -0.78 2.85 8.60
N ILE A 7 -0.06 1.93 9.25
CA ILE A 7 -0.33 1.56 10.64
C ILE A 7 0.12 2.64 11.63
N PRO A 8 1.31 3.26 11.50
CA PRO A 8 1.63 4.46 12.25
C PRO A 8 0.54 5.53 12.10
N ALA A 9 0.12 5.86 10.87
CA ALA A 9 -0.94 6.83 10.64
C ALA A 9 -2.29 6.44 11.27
N MET A 10 -2.65 5.15 11.23
CA MET A 10 -3.85 4.60 11.88
C MET A 10 -3.82 4.75 13.41
N LEU A 11 -2.63 4.69 14.03
CA LEU A 11 -2.50 4.69 15.48
C LEU A 11 -2.14 6.07 16.06
N THR A 12 -1.56 6.97 15.28
CA THR A 12 -1.14 8.31 15.73
C THR A 12 -1.97 9.43 15.11
N GLY A 13 -2.68 9.16 14.00
CA GLY A 13 -3.41 10.15 13.23
C GLY A 13 -2.51 11.03 12.34
N THR A 14 -1.20 10.77 12.30
CA THR A 14 -0.24 11.58 11.51
C THR A 14 0.22 10.83 10.27
N VAL A 15 0.46 11.55 9.17
CA VAL A 15 0.97 10.95 7.92
C VAL A 15 2.48 11.14 7.79
N TYR A 16 3.16 10.19 7.16
CA TYR A 16 4.57 10.35 6.80
C TYR A 16 4.71 11.23 5.56
N ARG A 17 5.73 12.10 5.56
CA ARG A 17 5.94 13.13 4.51
C ARG A 17 7.34 13.12 3.89
N ASN A 18 8.18 12.12 4.13
CA ASN A 18 9.58 12.12 3.66
C ASN A 18 10.50 13.23 4.24
N GLU A 19 9.99 14.11 5.11
CA GLU A 19 10.75 15.25 5.66
C GLU A 19 11.84 14.84 6.67
N ARG A 20 11.79 13.59 7.15
CA ARG A 20 12.74 13.04 8.12
C ARG A 20 12.83 11.54 7.97
N ASN A 21 13.90 10.95 8.49
CA ASN A 21 14.11 9.50 8.54
C ASN A 21 12.84 8.77 9.03
N LEU A 22 12.38 7.78 8.27
CA LEU A 22 11.14 7.03 8.51
C LEU A 22 11.10 6.39 9.90
N GLN A 23 12.19 5.75 10.33
CA GLN A 23 12.25 5.09 11.64
C GLN A 23 12.18 6.11 12.78
N ARG A 24 12.83 7.27 12.64
CA ARG A 24 12.70 8.38 13.58
C ARG A 24 11.28 8.92 13.59
N TYR A 25 10.67 9.12 12.42
CA TYR A 25 9.28 9.55 12.31
C TYR A 25 8.32 8.61 13.06
N ILE A 26 8.47 7.30 12.88
CA ILE A 26 7.63 6.28 13.54
C ILE A 26 7.82 6.38 15.05
N ARG A 27 9.07 6.29 15.52
CA ARG A 27 9.39 6.33 16.96
C ARG A 27 8.86 7.60 17.63
N ASP A 28 9.20 8.77 17.10
CA ASP A 28 8.89 10.04 17.74
C ASP A 28 7.37 10.27 17.84
N HIS A 29 6.59 9.86 16.84
CA HIS A 29 5.13 10.01 16.92
C HIS A 29 4.50 9.08 17.95
N PHE A 30 4.94 7.82 18.04
CA PHE A 30 4.48 6.93 19.11
C PHE A 30 4.91 7.43 20.49
N GLU A 31 6.09 8.05 20.61
CA GLU A 31 6.54 8.67 21.87
C GLU A 31 5.69 9.89 22.25
N GLN A 32 5.34 10.76 21.30
CA GLN A 32 4.51 11.93 21.52
C GLN A 32 3.09 11.54 21.93
N GLY A 33 2.44 10.66 21.17
CA GLY A 33 1.07 10.25 21.44
C GLY A 33 0.54 9.23 20.42
N SER A 34 -0.22 8.26 20.92
CA SER A 34 -0.87 7.24 20.11
C SER A 34 -2.22 6.87 20.70
N LEU A 35 -3.03 6.18 19.91
CA LEU A 35 -4.29 5.60 20.33
C LEU A 35 -4.11 4.73 21.58
N PHE A 36 -3.09 3.88 21.62
CA PHE A 36 -2.87 3.00 22.78
C PHE A 36 -2.49 3.81 24.01
N LYS A 37 -1.59 4.80 23.87
CA LYS A 37 -1.16 5.66 24.97
C LYS A 37 -2.33 6.47 25.53
N SER A 38 -3.17 7.04 24.67
CA SER A 38 -4.36 7.79 25.07
C SER A 38 -5.38 6.90 25.79
N LEU A 39 -5.64 5.68 25.29
CA LEU A 39 -6.53 4.73 25.95
C LEU A 39 -6.00 4.29 27.32
N ARG A 40 -4.69 4.00 27.43
CA ARG A 40 -4.04 3.69 28.73
C ARG A 40 -4.21 4.83 29.73
N ALA A 41 -4.00 6.08 29.30
CA ALA A 41 -4.20 7.25 30.14
C ALA A 41 -5.67 7.43 30.55
N GLY A 42 -6.61 6.99 29.71
CA GLY A 42 -8.04 6.91 30.01
C GLY A 42 -8.47 5.71 30.87
N GLY A 43 -7.53 4.94 31.42
CA GLY A 43 -7.82 3.81 32.31
C GLY A 43 -8.08 2.46 31.61
N PHE A 44 -7.92 2.38 30.29
CA PHE A 44 -8.10 1.12 29.57
C PHE A 44 -6.87 0.22 29.70
N ARG A 45 -7.12 -1.08 29.74
CA ARG A 45 -6.12 -2.07 29.33
C ARG A 45 -6.06 -2.10 27.80
N VAL A 46 -4.85 -2.25 27.27
CA VAL A 46 -4.62 -2.31 25.82
C VAL A 46 -3.91 -3.61 25.50
N ASP A 47 -4.60 -4.50 24.80
CA ASP A 47 -4.02 -5.73 24.26
C ASP A 47 -3.74 -5.54 22.77
N SER A 48 -2.50 -5.81 22.34
CA SER A 48 -2.08 -5.75 20.96
C SER A 48 -1.70 -7.14 20.45
N VAL A 49 -2.42 -7.63 19.44
CA VAL A 49 -2.24 -8.92 18.79
C VAL A 49 -1.86 -8.64 17.33
N THR A 50 -0.58 -8.70 17.02
CA THR A 50 -0.08 -8.31 15.70
C THR A 50 1.23 -9.01 15.36
N GLY A 51 1.51 -9.20 14.06
CA GLY A 51 2.83 -9.64 13.61
C GLY A 51 3.90 -8.54 13.63
N MET A 52 3.49 -7.28 13.86
CA MET A 52 4.34 -6.09 13.77
C MET A 52 4.69 -5.53 15.15
N GLN A 53 5.73 -4.70 15.24
CA GLN A 53 6.25 -4.18 16.51
C GLN A 53 5.94 -2.68 16.70
N TYR A 54 4.79 -2.22 16.21
CA TYR A 54 4.33 -0.86 16.44
C TYR A 54 3.72 -0.72 17.84
N ASP A 55 4.13 0.34 18.53
CA ASP A 55 3.57 0.81 19.80
C ASP A 55 3.46 -0.24 20.93
N ASN A 56 4.29 -1.29 20.87
CA ASN A 56 4.27 -2.36 21.85
C ASN A 56 4.55 -1.87 23.29
N ARG A 57 5.31 -0.78 23.43
CA ARG A 57 5.60 -0.12 24.72
C ARG A 57 4.37 0.52 25.37
N SER A 58 3.37 0.92 24.57
CA SER A 58 2.12 1.51 25.07
C SER A 58 1.04 0.46 25.31
N ALA A 59 1.24 -0.78 24.84
CA ALA A 59 0.33 -1.88 25.12
C ALA A 59 0.52 -2.41 26.55
N THR A 60 -0.57 -2.80 27.22
CA THR A 60 -0.53 -3.55 28.48
C THR A 60 -0.05 -4.98 28.23
N ASN A 61 -0.60 -5.61 27.18
CA ASN A 61 -0.19 -6.92 26.73
C ASN A 61 0.14 -6.86 25.25
N PHE A 62 1.24 -7.49 24.85
CA PHE A 62 1.65 -7.60 23.47
C PHE A 62 1.84 -9.06 23.11
N PHE A 63 1.10 -9.54 22.12
CA PHE A 63 1.26 -10.86 21.54
C PHE A 63 1.71 -10.74 20.09
N ARG A 64 2.96 -11.15 19.84
CA ARG A 64 3.51 -11.23 18.50
C ARG A 64 2.98 -12.47 17.80
N VAL A 65 2.12 -12.28 16.80
CA VAL A 65 1.54 -13.40 16.02
C VAL A 65 2.65 -14.11 15.22
N PRO A 66 2.98 -15.38 15.52
CA PRO A 66 3.96 -16.13 14.76
C PRO A 66 3.45 -16.49 13.36
N ARG A 67 4.38 -16.60 12.41
CA ARG A 67 4.11 -17.04 11.04
C ARG A 67 5.08 -18.16 10.67
N PRO A 68 4.65 -19.43 10.64
CA PRO A 68 3.26 -19.90 10.75
C PRO A 68 2.69 -19.84 12.18
N TYR A 69 1.36 -19.68 12.29
CA TYR A 69 0.62 -19.74 13.54
C TYR A 69 0.12 -21.17 13.72
N VAL A 70 0.64 -21.82 14.76
CA VAL A 70 0.43 -23.23 15.10
C VAL A 70 0.40 -23.36 16.62
N SER A 71 -0.09 -24.48 17.14
CA SER A 71 -0.03 -24.73 18.58
C SER A 71 1.43 -24.84 19.06
N TYR A 72 1.69 -24.60 20.35
CA TYR A 72 3.06 -24.67 20.89
C TYR A 72 3.76 -26.03 20.64
N PRO A 73 3.11 -27.21 20.84
CA PRO A 73 3.73 -28.50 20.50
C PRO A 73 4.04 -28.67 19.01
N GLU A 74 3.21 -28.09 18.13
CA GLU A 74 3.52 -28.04 16.69
C GLU A 74 4.68 -27.08 16.40
N TYR A 75 4.73 -25.92 17.05
CA TYR A 75 5.85 -25.00 16.89
C TYR A 75 7.19 -25.66 17.30
N VAL A 76 7.23 -26.32 18.45
CA VAL A 76 8.44 -27.03 18.94
C VAL A 76 8.88 -28.10 17.94
N ARG A 77 7.94 -28.90 17.42
CA ARG A 77 8.24 -29.91 16.40
C ARG A 77 8.76 -29.29 15.11
N PHE A 78 8.13 -28.22 14.64
CA PHE A 78 8.57 -27.49 13.46
C PHE A 78 9.99 -26.93 13.62
N ALA A 79 10.27 -26.26 14.75
CA ALA A 79 11.59 -25.69 15.05
C ALA A 79 12.67 -26.76 15.17
N ALA A 80 12.37 -27.91 15.77
CA ALA A 80 13.29 -29.05 15.84
C ALA A 80 13.70 -29.53 14.44
N TRP A 81 12.73 -29.69 13.53
CA TRP A 81 13.02 -30.07 12.15
C TRP A 81 13.72 -28.97 11.35
N GLN A 82 13.46 -27.70 11.66
CA GLN A 82 14.20 -26.59 11.06
C GLN A 82 15.68 -26.64 11.44
N LEU A 83 15.99 -26.85 12.71
CA LEU A 83 17.37 -27.03 13.17
C LEU A 83 18.02 -28.26 12.54
N ALA A 84 17.27 -29.36 12.40
CA ALA A 84 17.75 -30.57 11.74
C ALA A 84 18.06 -30.33 10.25
N ASP A 85 17.20 -29.63 9.51
CA ASP A 85 17.44 -29.29 8.10
C ASP A 85 18.66 -28.37 7.93
N LEU A 86 18.80 -27.36 8.79
CA LEU A 86 19.95 -26.44 8.75
C LEU A 86 21.26 -27.16 9.07
N SER A 87 21.24 -28.05 10.06
CA SER A 87 22.38 -28.92 10.40
C SER A 87 22.72 -29.85 9.22
N LEU A 88 21.72 -30.55 8.68
CA LEU A 88 21.88 -31.44 7.54
C LEU A 88 22.44 -30.69 6.32
N PHE A 89 21.92 -29.51 6.01
CA PHE A 89 22.40 -28.69 4.89
C PHE A 89 23.84 -28.22 5.07
N ARG A 90 24.22 -27.82 6.30
CA ARG A 90 25.58 -27.39 6.64
C ARG A 90 26.59 -28.52 6.45
N HIS A 91 26.22 -29.75 6.84
CA HIS A 91 27.12 -30.91 6.84
C HIS A 91 27.04 -31.75 5.55
N ALA A 92 26.01 -31.57 4.72
CA ALA A 92 25.87 -32.34 3.49
C ALA A 92 26.83 -31.88 2.36
N PRO A 93 27.34 -32.82 1.55
CA PRO A 93 28.04 -32.51 0.31
C PRO A 93 27.22 -31.60 -0.62
N HIS A 94 27.90 -30.76 -1.41
CA HIS A 94 27.24 -29.78 -2.29
C HIS A 94 26.19 -30.40 -3.22
N ILE A 95 26.37 -31.64 -3.67
CA ILE A 95 25.42 -32.35 -4.54
C ILE A 95 24.06 -32.65 -3.88
N LEU A 96 24.01 -32.75 -2.54
CA LEU A 96 22.78 -33.03 -1.78
C LEU A 96 22.07 -31.75 -1.32
N ARG A 97 22.77 -30.62 -1.26
CA ARG A 97 22.23 -29.33 -0.79
C ARG A 97 20.96 -28.89 -1.52
N PRO A 98 20.85 -28.99 -2.87
CA PRO A 98 19.60 -28.64 -3.56
C PRO A 98 18.40 -29.49 -3.11
N LYS A 99 18.61 -30.79 -2.81
CA LYS A 99 17.55 -31.70 -2.34
C LYS A 99 17.13 -31.40 -0.89
N ILE A 100 18.09 -31.00 -0.05
CA ILE A 100 17.81 -30.61 1.35
C ILE A 100 17.14 -29.24 1.40
N HIS A 101 17.65 -28.26 0.64
CA HIS A 101 17.07 -26.92 0.51
C HIS A 101 15.65 -26.99 -0.06
N ASN A 102 15.41 -27.88 -1.02
CA ASN A 102 14.09 -28.15 -1.59
C ASN A 102 13.37 -26.87 -2.07
N GLY A 103 14.10 -25.96 -2.71
CA GLY A 103 13.56 -24.65 -3.12
C GLY A 103 13.01 -23.85 -1.94
N GLU A 104 13.79 -23.74 -0.85
CA GLU A 104 13.45 -23.08 0.42
C GLU A 104 12.33 -23.76 1.23
N ALA A 105 11.77 -24.87 0.75
CA ALA A 105 10.76 -25.61 1.50
C ALA A 105 11.37 -26.47 2.62
N TRP A 106 12.67 -26.78 2.52
CA TRP A 106 13.43 -27.61 3.45
C TRP A 106 12.87 -29.04 3.65
N ARG A 107 13.71 -30.06 3.45
CA ARG A 107 13.26 -31.45 3.29
C ARG A 107 12.59 -32.02 4.55
N LEU A 108 13.22 -31.89 5.72
CA LEU A 108 12.72 -32.49 6.96
C LEU A 108 11.51 -31.72 7.51
N GLN A 109 11.52 -30.39 7.44
CA GLN A 109 10.36 -29.55 7.77
C GLN A 109 9.12 -29.93 6.96
N THR A 110 9.29 -30.22 5.66
CA THR A 110 8.17 -30.60 4.79
C THR A 110 7.67 -32.02 5.07
N THR A 111 8.56 -32.95 5.41
CA THR A 111 8.22 -34.39 5.52
C THR A 111 7.84 -34.83 6.93
N LEU A 112 8.46 -34.24 7.95
CA LEU A 112 8.33 -34.64 9.36
C LEU A 112 7.76 -33.50 10.24
N GLY A 113 7.64 -32.29 9.70
CA GLY A 113 7.03 -31.15 10.36
C GLY A 113 5.52 -31.34 10.62
N PRO A 114 4.95 -30.57 11.56
CA PRO A 114 3.54 -30.69 11.91
C PRO A 114 2.64 -30.07 10.85
N GLY A 115 1.92 -30.92 10.10
CA GLY A 115 0.91 -30.49 9.13
C GLY A 115 1.43 -29.47 8.11
N ASP A 116 0.50 -28.75 7.47
CA ASP A 116 0.84 -27.75 6.44
C ASP A 116 1.32 -26.43 7.05
N THR A 117 2.54 -26.43 7.62
CA THR A 117 3.22 -25.21 8.09
C THR A 117 3.57 -24.25 6.95
N ARG A 118 3.74 -24.77 5.72
CA ARG A 118 4.14 -24.00 4.55
C ARG A 118 3.03 -23.05 4.10
N SER A 119 1.80 -23.54 3.92
CA SER A 119 0.67 -22.66 3.56
C SER A 119 0.39 -21.65 4.66
N ARG A 120 0.54 -22.03 5.93
CA ARG A 120 0.36 -21.13 7.09
C ARG A 120 1.39 -20.00 7.21
N ARG A 121 2.45 -19.99 6.41
CA ARG A 121 3.35 -18.82 6.28
C ARG A 121 2.73 -17.71 5.43
N LEU A 122 1.81 -18.04 4.53
CA LEU A 122 1.06 -17.05 3.75
C LEU A 122 0.20 -16.22 4.70
N HIS A 123 0.31 -14.90 4.59
CA HIS A 123 -0.35 -13.94 5.47
C HIS A 123 -1.87 -14.18 5.57
N SER A 124 -2.52 -14.49 4.45
CA SER A 124 -3.96 -14.74 4.37
C SER A 124 -4.38 -16.02 5.11
N VAL A 125 -3.66 -17.12 4.90
CA VAL A 125 -3.91 -18.38 5.61
C VAL A 125 -3.65 -18.21 7.11
N ASN A 126 -2.52 -17.60 7.46
CA ASN A 126 -2.14 -17.34 8.85
C ASN A 126 -3.21 -16.53 9.59
N GLY A 127 -3.63 -15.40 9.00
CA GLY A 127 -4.65 -14.53 9.57
C GLY A 127 -6.00 -15.22 9.72
N ALA A 128 -6.40 -16.06 8.75
CA ALA A 128 -7.64 -16.84 8.86
C ALA A 128 -7.63 -17.81 10.05
N VAL A 129 -6.51 -18.49 10.29
CA VAL A 129 -6.36 -19.43 11.41
C VAL A 129 -6.36 -18.68 12.74
N VAL A 130 -5.64 -17.56 12.85
CA VAL A 130 -5.61 -16.73 14.07
C VAL A 130 -7.01 -16.24 14.43
N LEU A 131 -7.77 -15.71 13.47
CA LEU A 131 -9.14 -15.25 13.72
C LEU A 131 -10.08 -16.41 14.09
N ALA A 132 -9.91 -17.58 13.47
CA ALA A 132 -10.69 -18.77 13.82
C ALA A 132 -10.42 -19.22 15.27
N GLU A 133 -9.15 -19.28 15.67
CA GLU A 133 -8.77 -19.65 17.04
C GLU A 133 -9.25 -18.59 18.06
N LEU A 134 -9.13 -17.30 17.71
CA LEU A 134 -9.63 -16.23 18.56
C LEU A 134 -11.14 -16.35 18.79
N ALA A 135 -11.94 -16.58 17.74
CA ALA A 135 -13.37 -16.79 17.86
C ALA A 135 -13.73 -18.00 18.72
N GLN A 136 -12.93 -19.07 18.69
CA GLN A 136 -13.17 -20.26 19.51
C GLN A 136 -12.78 -20.07 20.98
N ARG A 137 -11.72 -19.31 21.26
CA ARG A 137 -11.08 -19.26 22.58
C ARG A 137 -11.37 -17.98 23.36
N VAL A 138 -11.94 -16.95 22.74
CA VAL A 138 -12.27 -15.71 23.44
C VAL A 138 -13.26 -15.98 24.58
N ARG A 139 -13.01 -15.32 25.70
CA ARG A 139 -13.80 -15.37 26.94
C ARG A 139 -13.74 -14.02 27.64
N VAL A 140 -14.74 -13.72 28.46
CA VAL A 140 -14.69 -12.60 29.40
C VAL A 140 -13.77 -13.01 30.55
N ALA A 141 -12.75 -12.20 30.81
CA ALA A 141 -11.72 -12.48 31.82
C ALA A 141 -11.60 -11.38 32.89
N THR A 142 -12.22 -10.22 32.66
CA THR A 142 -12.19 -9.06 33.55
C THR A 142 -13.37 -8.14 33.18
N ASP A 143 -13.79 -7.34 34.15
CA ASP A 143 -14.77 -6.26 33.99
C ASP A 143 -14.11 -4.89 33.74
N GLU A 144 -12.77 -4.83 33.75
CA GLU A 144 -12.01 -3.62 33.44
C GLU A 144 -12.19 -3.19 31.98
N PRO A 145 -12.24 -1.87 31.68
CA PRO A 145 -12.28 -1.37 30.31
C PRO A 145 -11.06 -1.87 29.51
N LEU A 146 -11.34 -2.47 28.34
CA LEU A 146 -10.34 -3.14 27.53
C LEU A 146 -10.45 -2.76 26.06
N TYR A 147 -9.32 -2.40 25.47
CA TYR A 147 -9.16 -2.24 24.04
C TYR A 147 -8.30 -3.38 23.48
N LYS A 148 -8.78 -4.03 22.42
CA LYS A 148 -8.05 -5.09 21.71
C LYS A 148 -7.74 -4.65 20.28
N PHE A 149 -6.46 -4.47 19.98
CA PHE A 149 -5.98 -4.28 18.61
C PHE A 149 -5.61 -5.64 18.02
N ILE A 150 -6.35 -6.09 17.00
CA ILE A 150 -6.11 -7.36 16.32
C ILE A 150 -5.74 -7.05 14.87
N HIS A 151 -4.48 -7.28 14.52
CA HIS A 151 -3.94 -7.00 13.20
C HIS A 151 -3.38 -8.29 12.58
N VAL A 152 -4.12 -8.79 11.59
CA VAL A 152 -3.87 -10.07 10.91
C VAL A 152 -3.78 -9.90 9.41
N GLY A 153 -3.03 -10.78 8.76
CA GLY A 153 -2.68 -10.65 7.34
C GLY A 153 -3.73 -11.11 6.33
N ILE A 154 -5.00 -11.29 6.68
CA ILE A 154 -6.05 -11.60 5.68
C ILE A 154 -6.84 -10.33 5.37
N PRO A 155 -7.03 -9.92 4.10
CA PRO A 155 -6.82 -10.67 2.85
C PRO A 155 -5.56 -10.30 2.05
N HIS A 156 -4.36 -10.30 2.66
CA HIS A 156 -3.10 -9.99 1.99
C HIS A 156 -2.81 -10.90 0.78
N LEU A 157 -2.09 -10.37 -0.22
CA LEU A 157 -1.65 -11.14 -1.39
C LEU A 157 -0.42 -12.03 -1.06
N PRO A 158 -0.19 -13.16 -1.73
CA PRO A 158 -1.00 -13.74 -2.80
C PRO A 158 -2.36 -14.25 -2.31
N VAL A 159 -3.29 -14.44 -3.25
CA VAL A 159 -4.55 -15.12 -2.94
C VAL A 159 -4.26 -16.60 -2.71
N ALA A 160 -4.70 -17.11 -1.57
CA ALA A 160 -4.41 -18.47 -1.13
C ALA A 160 -5.58 -19.22 -0.50
N VAL A 161 -6.68 -18.52 -0.22
CA VAL A 161 -7.91 -19.11 0.33
C VAL A 161 -9.14 -18.71 -0.47
N ASP A 162 -10.14 -19.57 -0.49
CA ASP A 162 -11.44 -19.31 -1.10
C ASP A 162 -12.42 -18.59 -0.15
N ALA A 163 -13.68 -18.49 -0.56
CA ALA A 163 -14.77 -17.86 0.18
C ALA A 163 -15.19 -18.61 1.46
N ASP A 164 -14.85 -19.89 1.58
CA ASP A 164 -15.14 -20.75 2.74
C ASP A 164 -13.90 -20.94 3.62
N CYS A 165 -12.84 -20.17 3.35
CA CYS A 165 -11.56 -20.20 4.04
C CYS A 165 -10.77 -21.51 3.87
N SER A 166 -11.02 -22.26 2.80
CA SER A 166 -10.20 -23.42 2.44
C SER A 166 -8.95 -22.97 1.72
N PHE A 167 -7.82 -23.64 1.98
CA PHE A 167 -6.57 -23.38 1.24
C PHE A 167 -6.68 -23.93 -0.18
N ILE A 168 -6.37 -23.09 -1.17
CA ILE A 168 -6.51 -23.41 -2.61
C ILE A 168 -5.18 -23.32 -3.36
N GLY A 169 -4.05 -23.26 -2.65
CA GLY A 169 -2.76 -22.91 -3.24
C GLY A 169 -2.65 -21.43 -3.61
N THR A 170 -1.45 -20.98 -4.00
CA THR A 170 -1.26 -19.62 -4.50
C THR A 170 -1.83 -19.50 -5.92
N VAL A 171 -2.90 -18.72 -6.07
CA VAL A 171 -3.53 -18.47 -7.37
C VAL A 171 -3.27 -17.05 -7.85
N ARG A 172 -3.43 -16.82 -9.17
CA ARG A 172 -3.35 -15.48 -9.75
C ARG A 172 -4.36 -14.55 -9.07
N ALA A 173 -3.91 -13.36 -8.67
CA ALA A 173 -4.78 -12.33 -8.13
C ALA A 173 -5.70 -11.78 -9.23
N THR A 174 -6.95 -12.21 -9.24
CA THR A 174 -8.06 -11.60 -9.99
C THR A 174 -9.02 -10.94 -8.99
N ARG A 175 -9.92 -10.07 -9.47
CA ARG A 175 -10.95 -9.48 -8.61
C ARG A 175 -11.80 -10.54 -7.92
N GLU A 176 -12.23 -11.57 -8.66
CA GLU A 176 -13.05 -12.66 -8.12
C GLU A 176 -12.28 -13.45 -7.04
N HIS A 177 -11.03 -13.84 -7.30
CA HIS A 177 -10.22 -14.55 -6.31
C HIS A 177 -9.98 -13.70 -5.05
N TYR A 178 -9.65 -12.42 -5.21
CA TYR A 178 -9.44 -11.53 -4.07
C TYR A 178 -10.73 -11.29 -3.28
N LYS A 179 -11.88 -11.15 -3.97
CA LYS A 179 -13.21 -11.03 -3.35
C LYS A 179 -13.58 -12.29 -2.56
N ALA A 180 -13.25 -13.48 -3.06
CA ALA A 180 -13.42 -14.73 -2.32
C ALA A 180 -12.57 -14.74 -1.05
N GLN A 181 -11.29 -14.40 -1.12
CA GLN A 181 -10.42 -14.30 0.05
C GLN A 181 -10.88 -13.23 1.05
N ALA A 182 -11.34 -12.07 0.59
CA ALA A 182 -11.91 -11.04 1.45
C ALA A 182 -13.21 -11.51 2.14
N ARG A 183 -14.03 -12.32 1.46
CA ARG A 183 -15.20 -12.97 2.07
C ARG A 183 -14.80 -13.92 3.20
N CYS A 184 -13.71 -14.68 3.03
CA CYS A 184 -13.16 -15.47 4.14
C CYS A 184 -12.81 -14.58 5.35
N ALA A 185 -12.12 -13.45 5.14
CA ALA A 185 -11.78 -12.52 6.23
C ALA A 185 -13.03 -12.08 7.02
N ILE A 186 -14.07 -11.61 6.31
CA ILE A 186 -15.32 -11.15 6.94
C ILE A 186 -16.06 -12.30 7.62
N ARG A 187 -16.05 -13.52 7.08
CA ARG A 187 -16.64 -14.70 7.74
C ARG A 187 -15.95 -15.03 9.06
N ARG A 188 -14.61 -14.97 9.11
CA ARG A 188 -13.85 -15.19 10.35
C ARG A 188 -14.14 -14.12 11.40
N VAL A 189 -14.28 -12.86 10.99
CA VAL A 189 -14.69 -11.76 11.87
C VAL A 189 -16.15 -11.95 12.34
N SER A 190 -17.05 -12.40 11.47
CA SER A 190 -18.44 -12.70 11.84
C SER A 190 -18.52 -13.76 12.93
N ALA A 191 -17.75 -14.84 12.82
CA ALA A 191 -17.70 -15.88 13.84
C ALA A 191 -17.21 -15.34 15.21
N LEU A 192 -16.27 -14.39 15.21
CA LEU A 192 -15.85 -13.71 16.44
C LEU A 192 -17.00 -12.86 17.00
N PHE A 193 -17.77 -12.18 16.15
CA PHE A 193 -18.93 -11.39 16.60
C PHE A 193 -20.04 -12.27 17.18
N ASP A 194 -20.32 -13.42 16.57
CA ASP A 194 -21.29 -14.37 17.12
C ASP A 194 -20.85 -14.85 18.50
N ARG A 195 -19.57 -15.18 18.67
CA ARG A 195 -19.02 -15.49 19.99
C ARG A 195 -19.13 -14.32 20.98
N MET A 196 -18.89 -13.08 20.55
CA MET A 196 -19.05 -11.91 21.41
C MET A 196 -20.51 -11.70 21.83
N LYS A 197 -21.49 -12.06 21.01
CA LYS A 197 -22.92 -12.01 21.36
C LYS A 197 -23.24 -13.09 22.39
N ASP A 198 -22.76 -14.31 22.20
CA ASP A 198 -22.92 -15.41 23.17
C ASP A 198 -22.34 -15.06 24.54
N LEU A 199 -21.24 -14.29 24.56
CA LEU A 199 -20.59 -13.80 25.77
C LEU A 199 -21.23 -12.52 26.35
N GLY A 200 -22.26 -11.96 25.70
CA GLY A 200 -22.95 -10.75 26.16
C GLY A 200 -22.15 -9.45 26.04
N VAL A 201 -21.01 -9.44 25.34
CA VAL A 201 -20.13 -8.25 25.22
C VAL A 201 -20.27 -7.51 23.90
N TYR A 202 -20.90 -8.12 22.89
CA TYR A 202 -21.03 -7.52 21.56
C TYR A 202 -21.73 -6.15 21.60
N ASP A 203 -22.88 -6.04 22.27
CA ASP A 203 -23.71 -4.84 22.22
C ASP A 203 -23.04 -3.64 22.88
N ASN A 204 -22.37 -3.83 24.02
CA ASN A 204 -21.66 -2.77 24.75
C ASN A 204 -20.25 -2.47 24.19
N SER A 205 -19.81 -3.17 23.14
CA SER A 205 -18.50 -2.93 22.52
C SER A 205 -18.57 -1.91 21.38
N LEU A 206 -17.57 -1.02 21.35
CA LEU A 206 -17.15 -0.35 20.12
C LEU A 206 -16.43 -1.36 19.24
N ILE A 207 -16.84 -1.49 17.99
CA ILE A 207 -16.20 -2.38 17.02
C ILE A 207 -15.73 -1.53 15.84
N VAL A 208 -14.44 -1.64 15.52
CA VAL A 208 -13.83 -1.02 14.35
C VAL A 208 -13.19 -2.11 13.50
N ILE A 209 -13.60 -2.20 12.22
CA ILE A 209 -12.92 -3.03 11.23
C ILE A 209 -12.27 -2.07 10.23
N SER A 210 -10.95 -2.13 10.12
CA SER A 210 -10.20 -1.30 9.17
C SER A 210 -9.20 -2.11 8.37
N SER A 211 -9.05 -1.75 7.09
CA SER A 211 -7.84 -2.09 6.33
C SER A 211 -6.78 -1.01 6.56
N ASP A 212 -5.52 -1.36 6.40
CA ASP A 212 -4.40 -0.41 6.38
C ASP A 212 -4.28 0.27 5.00
N HIS A 213 -4.56 -0.45 3.92
CA HIS A 213 -4.62 0.12 2.56
C HIS A 213 -5.53 -0.70 1.63
N GLY A 214 -5.74 -0.22 0.41
CA GLY A 214 -6.36 -0.96 -0.71
C GLY A 214 -5.34 -1.77 -1.52
N ASN A 215 -5.76 -2.40 -2.62
CA ASN A 215 -4.92 -3.33 -3.41
C ASN A 215 -4.69 -2.91 -4.88
N GLY A 216 -5.20 -1.75 -5.29
CA GLY A 216 -4.98 -1.19 -6.63
C GLY A 216 -5.83 -1.79 -7.74
N PHE A 217 -6.77 -2.69 -7.46
CA PHE A 217 -7.77 -3.04 -8.46
C PHE A 217 -8.65 -1.83 -8.79
N ARG A 218 -8.75 -1.47 -10.08
CA ARG A 218 -9.64 -0.41 -10.57
C ARG A 218 -11.05 -0.52 -9.97
N PRO A 219 -11.61 0.49 -9.30
CA PRO A 219 -12.97 0.41 -8.79
C PRO A 219 -14.01 0.18 -9.91
N LEU A 220 -15.02 -0.65 -9.65
CA LEU A 220 -16.20 -0.78 -10.53
C LEU A 220 -16.93 0.58 -10.46
N LYS A 221 -17.11 1.28 -11.58
CA LYS A 221 -17.64 2.66 -11.69
C LYS A 221 -16.65 3.81 -11.44
N PHE A 222 -15.34 3.56 -11.51
CA PHE A 222 -14.40 4.68 -11.56
C PHE A 222 -14.60 5.51 -12.85
N ALA A 223 -14.80 6.82 -12.72
CA ALA A 223 -14.98 7.78 -13.82
C ALA A 223 -13.75 8.70 -13.95
N ASN A 224 -13.59 9.32 -15.13
CA ASN A 224 -12.54 10.31 -15.41
C ASN A 224 -11.12 9.80 -15.13
N ASP A 225 -10.83 8.58 -15.57
CA ASP A 225 -9.50 8.00 -15.41
C ASP A 225 -8.47 8.66 -16.31
N ARG A 226 -7.33 9.01 -15.73
CA ARG A 226 -6.18 9.62 -16.39
C ARG A 226 -4.90 9.15 -15.69
N GLN A 227 -3.79 9.16 -16.41
CA GLN A 227 -2.50 8.97 -15.76
C GLN A 227 -2.09 10.26 -15.06
N GLN A 228 -1.31 10.09 -14.00
CA GLN A 228 -0.60 11.12 -13.27
C GLN A 228 0.85 10.62 -13.09
N PRO A 229 1.79 11.49 -12.68
CA PRO A 229 3.12 11.06 -12.23
C PRO A 229 3.08 9.90 -11.23
N ALA A 230 2.10 9.90 -10.31
CA ALA A 230 1.85 8.85 -9.33
C ALA A 230 1.26 7.53 -9.91
N GLY A 231 0.84 7.53 -11.18
CA GLY A 231 0.15 6.44 -11.87
C GLY A 231 -1.33 6.72 -12.19
N ALA A 232 -2.02 5.71 -12.74
CA ALA A 232 -3.43 5.83 -13.15
C ALA A 232 -4.33 6.15 -11.96
N LEU A 233 -5.18 7.18 -12.06
CA LEU A 233 -6.09 7.57 -10.97
C LEU A 233 -6.97 6.41 -10.51
N SER A 234 -7.44 5.55 -11.41
CA SER A 234 -8.23 4.38 -11.05
C SER A 234 -7.46 3.35 -10.23
N SER A 235 -6.16 3.19 -10.48
CA SER A 235 -5.26 2.37 -9.65
C SER A 235 -5.03 3.02 -8.29
N LEU A 236 -4.78 4.34 -8.25
CA LEU A 236 -4.61 5.09 -7.00
C LEU A 236 -5.86 5.01 -6.13
N ALA A 237 -7.05 5.15 -6.72
CA ALA A 237 -8.32 4.94 -6.06
C ALA A 237 -8.44 3.50 -5.50
N GLY A 238 -8.08 2.49 -6.28
CA GLY A 238 -8.02 1.10 -5.80
C GLY A 238 -7.05 0.89 -4.64
N ARG A 239 -5.98 1.69 -4.54
CA ARG A 239 -4.97 1.63 -3.47
C ARG A 239 -5.35 2.44 -2.24
N SER A 240 -6.12 3.52 -2.40
CA SER A 240 -6.55 4.39 -1.30
C SER A 240 -7.84 3.94 -0.62
N MET A 241 -8.66 3.12 -1.28
CA MET A 241 -9.87 2.52 -0.69
C MET A 241 -9.51 1.44 0.33
N ALA A 242 -9.18 1.87 1.55
CA ALA A 242 -9.16 1.01 2.73
C ALA A 242 -10.59 0.83 3.26
N LEU A 243 -10.93 -0.40 3.67
CA LEU A 243 -12.20 -0.66 4.37
C LEU A 243 -12.19 0.08 5.71
N PHE A 244 -13.30 0.70 6.09
CA PHE A 244 -13.52 1.26 7.41
C PHE A 244 -14.98 1.07 7.83
N ILE A 245 -15.21 0.30 8.89
CA ILE A 245 -16.54 0.01 9.44
C ILE A 245 -16.48 0.30 10.93
N VAL A 246 -17.46 1.04 11.44
CA VAL A 246 -17.56 1.37 12.87
C VAL A 246 -18.96 1.04 13.37
N LYS A 247 -19.03 0.31 14.48
CA LYS A 247 -20.26 0.09 15.26
C LYS A 247 -20.03 0.64 16.67
N ALA A 248 -20.70 1.74 17.00
CA ALA A 248 -20.63 2.32 18.34
C ALA A 248 -21.36 1.43 19.38
N PRO A 249 -21.02 1.54 20.68
CA PRO A 249 -21.71 0.84 21.75
C PRO A 249 -23.23 1.09 21.73
N GLY A 250 -24.02 0.06 22.03
CA GLY A 250 -25.48 0.11 22.07
C GLY A 250 -26.17 0.29 20.70
N ARG A 251 -25.43 0.47 19.60
CA ARG A 251 -26.04 0.64 18.27
C ARG A 251 -26.54 -0.68 17.71
N THR A 252 -27.80 -0.67 17.30
CA THR A 252 -28.50 -1.77 16.61
C THR A 252 -28.98 -1.33 15.22
N GLY A 253 -29.45 -2.28 14.42
CA GLY A 253 -30.00 -2.04 13.08
C GLY A 253 -29.10 -2.50 11.93
N PRO A 254 -29.53 -2.28 10.67
CA PRO A 254 -28.80 -2.74 9.50
C PRO A 254 -27.51 -1.95 9.27
N VAL A 255 -26.55 -2.59 8.60
CA VAL A 255 -25.34 -1.91 8.11
C VAL A 255 -25.73 -0.82 7.11
N ARG A 256 -25.17 0.38 7.29
CA ARG A 256 -25.33 1.51 6.38
C ARG A 256 -23.99 1.90 5.77
N VAL A 257 -24.00 2.28 4.51
CA VAL A 257 -22.85 2.92 3.86
C VAL A 257 -22.89 4.40 4.20
N SER A 258 -21.82 4.90 4.83
CA SER A 258 -21.58 6.34 4.97
C SER A 258 -20.66 6.81 3.86
N TYR A 259 -20.90 8.04 3.44
CA TYR A 259 -20.14 8.72 2.40
C TYR A 259 -19.27 9.86 2.91
N ALA A 260 -19.23 10.03 4.22
CA ALA A 260 -18.36 10.99 4.89
C ALA A 260 -16.91 10.89 4.39
N PRO A 261 -16.24 12.03 4.17
CA PRO A 261 -14.87 12.06 3.67
C PRO A 261 -13.87 11.72 4.80
N THR A 262 -13.87 10.46 5.23
CA THR A 262 -12.94 9.93 6.23
C THR A 262 -11.56 9.60 5.64
N ALA A 263 -10.56 9.55 6.49
CA ALA A 263 -9.21 9.05 6.22
C ALA A 263 -8.77 8.09 7.33
N ILE A 264 -7.75 7.27 7.06
CA ILE A 264 -7.20 6.32 8.05
C ILE A 264 -6.71 7.02 9.34
N THR A 265 -6.31 8.29 9.21
CA THR A 265 -5.88 9.15 10.31
C THR A 265 -7.01 9.56 11.26
N ASP A 266 -8.27 9.32 10.91
CA ASP A 266 -9.42 9.62 11.76
C ASP A 266 -9.71 8.51 12.78
N ILE A 267 -9.09 7.33 12.63
CA ILE A 267 -9.35 6.18 13.48
C ILE A 267 -9.06 6.48 14.96
N PRO A 268 -7.92 7.10 15.34
CA PRO A 268 -7.67 7.43 16.73
C PRO A 268 -8.74 8.34 17.33
N ALA A 269 -9.05 9.46 16.65
CA ALA A 269 -10.07 10.40 17.09
C ALA A 269 -11.46 9.75 17.18
N THR A 270 -11.80 8.88 16.24
CA THR A 270 -13.07 8.13 16.25
C THR A 270 -13.19 7.22 17.46
N VAL A 271 -12.15 6.43 17.76
CA VAL A 271 -12.15 5.51 18.89
C VAL A 271 -12.17 6.27 20.21
N LEU A 272 -11.32 7.28 20.37
CA LEU A 272 -11.19 8.03 21.62
C LEU A 272 -12.45 8.85 21.92
N ALA A 273 -13.05 9.49 20.91
CA ALA A 273 -14.32 10.20 21.07
C ALA A 273 -15.47 9.24 21.46
N ALA A 274 -15.56 8.08 20.80
CA ALA A 274 -16.59 7.09 21.12
C ALA A 274 -16.46 6.51 22.54
N MET A 275 -15.24 6.48 23.09
CA MET A 275 -14.94 6.01 24.45
C MET A 275 -14.92 7.14 25.49
N GLY A 276 -15.19 8.39 25.11
CA GLY A 276 -15.15 9.53 26.03
C GLY A 276 -13.75 9.84 26.59
N VAL A 277 -12.69 9.41 25.92
CA VAL A 277 -11.31 9.63 26.36
C VAL A 277 -10.78 10.94 25.78
N LYS A 278 -10.31 11.84 26.65
CA LYS A 278 -9.69 13.10 26.22
C LYS A 278 -8.37 12.83 25.50
N HIS A 279 -8.14 13.51 24.37
CA HIS A 279 -6.92 13.36 23.58
C HIS A 279 -6.56 14.64 22.83
N SER A 280 -5.31 14.70 22.36
CA SER A 280 -4.79 15.73 21.47
C SER A 280 -4.39 15.18 20.09
N LEU A 281 -4.63 13.89 19.84
CA LEU A 281 -4.34 13.29 18.53
C LEU A 281 -5.14 13.97 17.41
N PRO A 282 -4.53 14.17 16.23
CA PRO A 282 -5.21 14.74 15.07
C PRO A 282 -6.28 13.80 14.51
N GLY A 283 -7.05 14.32 13.56
CA GLY A 283 -8.15 13.61 12.90
C GLY A 283 -9.52 14.06 13.41
N GLU A 284 -10.56 13.66 12.68
CA GLU A 284 -11.94 14.01 12.99
C GLU A 284 -12.74 12.73 13.29
N PRO A 285 -13.52 12.67 14.39
CA PRO A 285 -14.32 11.48 14.69
C PRO A 285 -15.29 11.15 13.56
N ALA A 286 -15.10 10.02 12.90
CA ALA A 286 -15.82 9.67 11.68
C ALA A 286 -17.34 9.54 11.87
N LEU A 287 -17.79 9.21 13.07
CA LEU A 287 -19.21 9.12 13.41
C LEU A 287 -19.91 10.50 13.45
N ASN A 288 -19.14 11.59 13.51
CA ASN A 288 -19.65 12.96 13.56
C ASN A 288 -19.47 13.70 12.22
N LEU A 289 -18.81 13.09 11.24
CA LEU A 289 -18.58 13.69 9.94
C LEU A 289 -19.83 13.60 9.07
N ALA A 290 -20.27 14.75 8.55
CA ALA A 290 -21.32 14.82 7.56
C ALA A 290 -20.86 14.24 6.21
N GLU A 291 -21.79 13.65 5.45
CA GLU A 291 -21.48 13.02 4.16
C GLU A 291 -21.04 14.01 3.07
N ASP A 292 -21.47 15.26 3.21
CA ASP A 292 -21.20 16.40 2.32
C ASP A 292 -20.17 17.37 2.89
N ALA A 293 -19.48 17.01 3.99
CA ALA A 293 -18.47 17.86 4.61
C ALA A 293 -17.42 18.30 3.58
N PRO A 294 -17.12 19.61 3.45
CA PRO A 294 -16.14 20.11 2.49
C PRO A 294 -14.72 19.84 2.99
N ARG A 295 -14.26 18.60 2.84
CA ARG A 295 -12.98 18.13 3.37
C ARG A 295 -12.05 17.61 2.28
N THR A 296 -10.85 18.15 2.23
CA THR A 296 -9.74 17.61 1.43
C THR A 296 -9.10 16.46 2.20
N ARG A 297 -9.04 15.27 1.58
CA ARG A 297 -8.23 14.16 2.09
C ARG A 297 -6.93 14.06 1.32
N VAL A 298 -5.91 13.54 1.99
CA VAL A 298 -4.59 13.32 1.39
C VAL A 298 -4.35 11.82 1.24
N PHE A 299 -3.89 11.41 0.07
CA PHE A 299 -3.39 10.06 -0.21
C PHE A 299 -1.98 10.16 -0.77
N THR A 300 -1.04 9.43 -0.18
CA THR A 300 0.35 9.42 -0.64
C THR A 300 0.70 8.11 -1.33
N MET A 301 1.36 8.23 -2.47
CA MET A 301 1.87 7.10 -3.25
C MET A 301 3.40 7.16 -3.29
N TYR A 302 4.01 5.99 -3.20
CA TYR A 302 5.44 5.75 -3.34
C TYR A 302 5.62 4.35 -3.90
N ASP A 303 6.74 4.13 -4.57
CA ASP A 303 7.17 2.81 -4.96
C ASP A 303 7.75 2.08 -3.75
N TRP A 304 7.41 0.80 -3.64
CA TRP A 304 7.78 -0.03 -2.50
C TRP A 304 8.12 -1.44 -2.98
N GLU A 305 9.34 -1.86 -2.67
CA GLU A 305 9.82 -3.22 -2.79
C GLU A 305 9.99 -3.84 -1.38
N HIS A 306 9.97 -5.17 -1.29
CA HIS A 306 10.06 -5.82 0.03
C HIS A 306 11.40 -5.55 0.74
N ASP A 307 12.45 -5.18 0.02
CA ASP A 307 13.75 -4.86 0.62
C ASP A 307 13.76 -3.47 1.30
N ASP A 308 12.68 -2.70 1.17
CA ASP A 308 12.62 -1.30 1.61
C ASP A 308 12.27 -1.11 3.09
N TRP A 309 12.10 -2.18 3.87
CA TRP A 309 11.86 -2.07 5.34
C TRP A 309 13.00 -1.35 6.09
N GLY A 310 14.21 -1.33 5.51
CA GLY A 310 15.36 -0.61 6.06
C GLY A 310 15.55 0.81 5.52
N GLN A 311 14.76 1.26 4.54
CA GLN A 311 14.95 2.56 3.92
C GLN A 311 14.69 3.70 4.91
N GLN A 312 15.53 4.73 4.82
CA GLN A 312 15.41 5.93 5.65
C GLN A 312 14.39 6.92 5.08
N TYR A 313 14.27 6.97 3.76
CA TYR A 313 13.39 7.84 3.00
C TYR A 313 12.87 7.05 1.81
N PHE A 314 11.67 7.35 1.33
CA PHE A 314 11.23 6.89 0.02
C PHE A 314 11.91 7.71 -1.06
N GLU A 315 12.17 7.13 -2.24
CA GLU A 315 12.73 7.88 -3.37
C GLU A 315 11.86 9.11 -3.71
N ALA A 316 10.55 8.91 -3.76
CA ALA A 316 9.56 9.98 -3.85
C ALA A 316 8.25 9.61 -3.17
N LEU A 317 7.58 10.62 -2.61
CA LEU A 317 6.20 10.56 -2.15
C LEU A 317 5.34 11.50 -2.98
N ASP A 318 4.52 10.94 -3.87
CA ASP A 318 3.52 11.69 -4.61
C ASP A 318 2.30 11.92 -3.73
N VAL A 319 1.98 13.19 -3.51
CA VAL A 319 0.90 13.65 -2.62
C VAL A 319 -0.32 13.96 -3.46
N MET A 320 -1.35 13.12 -3.35
CA MET A 320 -2.63 13.32 -3.99
C MET A 320 -3.62 13.95 -3.01
N GLU A 321 -4.30 15.01 -3.44
CA GLU A 321 -5.46 15.56 -2.76
C GLU A 321 -6.75 15.00 -3.37
N VAL A 322 -7.70 14.65 -2.51
CA VAL A 322 -9.01 14.11 -2.90
C VAL A 322 -10.13 14.95 -2.29
N ARG A 323 -10.79 15.74 -3.13
CA ARG A 323 -11.88 16.67 -2.75
C ARG A 323 -13.19 16.17 -3.35
N GLY A 324 -14.00 15.43 -2.59
CA GLY A 324 -15.27 14.87 -3.08
C GLY A 324 -15.31 13.34 -3.17
N ARG A 325 -15.85 12.76 -4.25
CA ARG A 325 -15.99 11.29 -4.38
C ARG A 325 -14.69 10.66 -4.88
N LEU A 326 -14.22 9.64 -4.16
CA LEU A 326 -12.99 8.92 -4.48
C LEU A 326 -13.07 8.17 -5.83
N LEU A 327 -14.29 7.82 -6.27
CA LEU A 327 -14.57 7.11 -7.53
C LEU A 327 -14.63 8.00 -8.78
N ASP A 328 -14.36 9.30 -8.65
CA ASP A 328 -14.35 10.23 -9.77
C ASP A 328 -12.99 10.92 -9.83
N GLY A 329 -12.26 10.69 -10.91
CA GLY A 329 -10.93 11.25 -11.14
C GLY A 329 -10.87 12.78 -11.17
N ASN A 330 -11.99 13.49 -11.41
CA ASN A 330 -12.03 14.95 -11.34
C ASN A 330 -11.81 15.48 -9.91
N ASN A 331 -12.07 14.64 -8.89
CA ASN A 331 -11.87 14.99 -7.49
C ASN A 331 -10.42 14.76 -7.03
N TRP A 332 -9.53 14.32 -7.92
CA TRP A 332 -8.14 14.02 -7.62
C TRP A 332 -7.20 15.03 -8.27
N THR A 333 -6.33 15.60 -7.44
CA THR A 333 -5.28 16.53 -7.85
C THR A 333 -3.94 16.06 -7.30
N LEU A 334 -2.89 16.05 -8.13
CA LEU A 334 -1.53 15.90 -7.64
C LEU A 334 -1.11 17.23 -7.00
N ALA A 335 -0.98 17.25 -5.67
CA ALA A 335 -0.53 18.43 -4.94
C ALA A 335 0.99 18.61 -4.98
N GLY A 336 1.74 17.55 -5.30
CA GLY A 336 3.19 17.62 -5.49
C GLY A 336 3.89 16.31 -5.17
N SER A 337 5.21 16.30 -5.30
CA SER A 337 6.05 15.14 -5.02
C SER A 337 7.15 15.53 -4.01
N ILE A 338 7.29 14.76 -2.94
CA ILE A 338 8.31 14.97 -1.91
C ILE A 338 9.42 13.93 -2.10
N TYR A 339 10.55 14.37 -2.62
CA TYR A 339 11.69 13.50 -2.92
C TYR A 339 12.54 13.21 -1.69
N SER A 340 13.31 12.12 -1.75
CA SER A 340 14.38 11.91 -0.76
C SER A 340 15.38 13.07 -0.81
N PRO A 341 16.06 13.40 0.31
CA PRO A 341 17.10 14.43 0.33
C PRO A 341 18.25 14.19 -0.66
N GLU A 342 18.46 12.93 -1.07
CA GLU A 342 19.53 12.50 -1.96
C GLU A 342 19.05 12.30 -3.41
N ALA A 343 17.77 12.58 -3.71
CA ALA A 343 17.21 12.35 -5.04
C ALA A 343 17.84 13.26 -6.10
N THR A 344 18.45 12.64 -7.09
CA THR A 344 18.96 13.32 -8.30
C THR A 344 17.81 13.84 -9.16
N GLU A 345 18.08 14.77 -10.09
CA GLU A 345 17.06 15.22 -11.04
C GLU A 345 16.55 14.07 -11.93
N ASP A 346 17.42 13.13 -12.30
CA ASP A 346 17.05 11.97 -13.11
C ASP A 346 16.07 11.03 -12.35
N ALA A 347 16.26 10.89 -11.03
CA ALA A 347 15.34 10.16 -10.15
C ALA A 347 13.95 10.81 -10.04
N ARG A 348 13.76 12.02 -10.60
CA ARG A 348 12.46 12.69 -10.67
C ARG A 348 11.70 12.39 -11.95
N LEU A 349 12.33 11.84 -12.97
CA LEU A 349 11.67 11.47 -14.22
C LEU A 349 10.79 10.21 -14.00
N ARG A 350 9.63 10.15 -14.66
CA ARG A 350 8.69 9.03 -14.54
C ARG A 350 8.33 8.49 -15.91
N GLY A 351 8.15 7.17 -16.01
CA GLY A 351 7.79 6.51 -17.27
C GLY A 351 8.91 6.50 -18.30
N LEU A 352 10.18 6.56 -17.88
CA LEU A 352 11.34 6.33 -18.73
C LEU A 352 12.05 5.05 -18.29
N TYR A 353 12.33 4.15 -19.23
CA TYR A 353 13.17 2.99 -19.01
C TYR A 353 14.64 3.36 -18.81
N ASP A 354 15.44 2.39 -18.37
CA ASP A 354 16.87 2.56 -18.15
C ASP A 354 17.61 3.08 -19.38
N THR A 355 18.67 3.84 -19.12
CA THR A 355 19.57 4.36 -20.14
C THR A 355 20.21 3.22 -20.92
N GLN A 356 20.14 3.33 -22.24
CA GLN A 356 20.73 2.41 -23.19
C GLN A 356 21.72 3.14 -24.08
N ARG A 357 22.69 2.38 -24.57
CA ARG A 357 23.69 2.88 -25.52
C ARG A 357 23.55 2.14 -26.83
N SER A 358 23.41 2.89 -27.90
CA SER A 358 23.37 2.36 -29.26
C SER A 358 24.77 1.98 -29.75
N ARG A 359 24.85 1.24 -30.87
CA ARG A 359 26.13 0.78 -31.44
C ARG A 359 27.09 1.91 -31.81
N ASN A 360 26.59 3.09 -32.18
CA ASN A 360 27.40 4.27 -32.48
C ASN A 360 27.70 5.13 -31.24
N GLY A 361 27.45 4.59 -30.03
CA GLY A 361 27.80 5.22 -28.77
C GLY A 361 26.80 6.25 -28.25
N VAL A 362 25.71 6.52 -28.96
CA VAL A 362 24.66 7.45 -28.51
C VAL A 362 23.89 6.84 -27.35
N GLU A 363 23.81 7.58 -26.25
CA GLU A 363 22.94 7.28 -25.11
C GLU A 363 21.53 7.79 -25.33
N TYR A 364 20.55 6.97 -24.93
CA TYR A 364 19.13 7.28 -25.04
C TYR A 364 18.34 6.47 -24.00
N ARG A 365 17.13 6.91 -23.71
CA ARG A 365 16.14 6.16 -22.91
C ARG A 365 14.94 5.86 -23.77
N TRP A 366 14.25 4.78 -23.47
CA TRP A 366 12.91 4.55 -24.01
C TRP A 366 11.88 5.17 -23.09
N SER A 367 10.88 5.86 -23.63
CA SER A 367 9.70 6.22 -22.86
C SER A 367 8.73 5.03 -22.79
N MET A 368 7.92 4.98 -21.74
CA MET A 368 6.63 4.32 -21.75
C MET A 368 5.66 5.12 -22.65
N PRO A 369 4.45 4.61 -22.94
CA PRO A 369 3.46 5.36 -23.73
C PRO A 369 3.07 6.69 -23.09
N GLN A 370 3.20 6.80 -21.77
CA GLN A 370 3.12 8.06 -21.05
C GLN A 370 4.31 8.18 -20.10
N ALA A 371 5.00 9.32 -20.18
CA ALA A 371 6.13 9.68 -19.35
C ALA A 371 5.94 11.10 -18.80
N PHE A 372 6.53 11.39 -17.64
CA PHE A 372 6.45 12.69 -16.99
C PHE A 372 7.86 13.18 -16.68
N LEU A 373 8.19 14.36 -17.20
CA LEU A 373 9.48 15.00 -17.02
C LEU A 373 9.35 16.10 -15.98
N HIS A 374 10.00 15.93 -14.82
CA HIS A 374 9.94 16.91 -13.75
C HIS A 374 10.67 18.20 -14.16
N VAL A 375 9.97 19.31 -14.11
CA VAL A 375 10.43 20.67 -14.44
C VAL A 375 11.11 21.29 -13.23
N PRO A 376 12.42 21.59 -13.28
CA PRO A 376 13.11 22.31 -12.21
C PRO A 376 12.49 23.70 -11.98
N PRO A 377 12.48 24.22 -10.73
CA PRO A 377 11.85 25.52 -10.42
C PRO A 377 12.37 26.71 -11.24
N ALA A 378 13.66 26.67 -11.60
CA ALA A 378 14.31 27.72 -12.38
C ALA A 378 14.04 27.63 -13.89
N ALA A 379 13.50 26.51 -14.38
CA ALA A 379 13.29 26.32 -15.81
C ALA A 379 12.20 27.25 -16.35
N ARG A 380 12.42 27.79 -17.55
CA ARG A 380 11.46 28.54 -18.37
C ARG A 380 11.26 27.93 -19.75
N GLY A 381 12.00 26.87 -20.06
CA GLY A 381 11.86 26.11 -21.30
C GLY A 381 12.60 24.79 -21.20
N PHE A 382 12.53 24.01 -22.26
CA PHE A 382 13.31 22.79 -22.40
C PHE A 382 13.64 22.48 -23.85
N GLU A 383 14.64 21.64 -24.03
CA GLU A 383 14.99 20.99 -25.28
C GLU A 383 15.07 19.48 -25.04
N ILE A 384 14.47 18.67 -25.90
CA ILE A 384 14.55 17.22 -25.87
C ILE A 384 14.62 16.69 -27.29
N LYS A 385 15.40 15.63 -27.52
CA LYS A 385 15.40 14.91 -28.79
C LYS A 385 14.60 13.64 -28.67
N ILE A 386 13.70 13.41 -29.61
CA ILE A 386 12.88 12.21 -29.67
C ILE A 386 12.94 11.53 -31.04
N ARG A 387 12.71 10.22 -31.06
CA ARG A 387 12.66 9.40 -32.27
C ARG A 387 11.76 8.19 -32.08
N SER A 388 11.02 7.80 -33.11
CA SER A 388 10.39 6.49 -33.18
C SER A 388 11.27 5.52 -33.99
N ILE A 389 11.39 4.27 -33.54
CA ILE A 389 11.86 3.16 -34.39
C ILE A 389 10.79 2.06 -34.53
N ALA A 390 9.55 2.39 -34.17
CA ALA A 390 8.43 1.49 -34.35
C ALA A 390 8.18 1.24 -35.85
N PRO A 391 7.62 0.07 -36.23
CA PRO A 391 7.29 -0.23 -37.62
C PRO A 391 6.12 0.61 -38.15
N THR A 392 5.35 1.23 -37.26
CA THR A 392 4.25 2.14 -37.59
C THR A 392 4.58 3.55 -37.11
N PRO A 393 4.17 4.60 -37.84
CA PRO A 393 4.30 5.98 -37.37
C PRO A 393 3.72 6.15 -35.96
N GLN A 394 4.42 6.90 -35.11
CA GLN A 394 3.95 7.24 -33.78
C GLN A 394 3.80 8.75 -33.65
N THR A 395 2.73 9.21 -33.01
CA THR A 395 2.52 10.60 -32.65
C THR A 395 2.98 10.82 -31.20
N ALA A 396 3.95 11.70 -31.01
CA ALA A 396 4.36 12.16 -29.69
C ALA A 396 3.73 13.53 -29.40
N THR A 397 3.04 13.63 -28.27
CA THR A 397 2.41 14.86 -27.78
C THR A 397 3.08 15.26 -26.47
N LEU A 398 3.61 16.49 -26.41
CA LEU A 398 4.13 17.09 -25.19
C LEU A 398 3.10 18.09 -24.66
N ALA A 399 2.78 17.98 -23.38
CA ALA A 399 1.87 18.89 -22.70
C ALA A 399 2.45 19.35 -21.35
N PHE A 400 2.12 20.56 -20.93
CA PHE A 400 2.43 21.07 -19.60
C PHE A 400 1.16 21.66 -18.99
N ALA A 401 0.77 21.16 -17.82
CA ALA A 401 -0.61 21.30 -17.32
C ALA A 401 -1.60 20.80 -18.40
N ASP A 402 -2.64 21.58 -18.69
CA ASP A 402 -3.63 21.30 -19.73
C ASP A 402 -3.26 21.90 -21.11
N HIS A 403 -2.03 22.43 -21.27
CA HIS A 403 -1.59 23.07 -22.51
C HIS A 403 -0.72 22.13 -23.34
N GLU A 404 -1.16 21.85 -24.58
CA GLU A 404 -0.33 21.17 -25.58
C GLU A 404 0.82 22.09 -26.02
N LEU A 405 2.05 21.63 -25.84
CA LEU A 405 3.27 22.35 -26.23
C LEU A 405 3.71 21.96 -27.65
N ALA A 406 3.60 20.68 -27.97
CA ALA A 406 4.02 20.12 -29.25
C ALA A 406 3.26 18.84 -29.56
N LYS A 407 3.01 18.61 -30.85
CA LYS A 407 2.50 17.35 -31.37
C LYS A 407 3.22 17.02 -32.67
N VAL A 408 3.94 15.90 -32.70
CA VAL A 408 4.78 15.51 -33.82
C VAL A 408 4.53 14.06 -34.21
N THR A 409 4.36 13.82 -35.52
CA THR A 409 4.32 12.47 -36.08
C THR A 409 5.72 12.04 -36.49
N LEU A 410 6.17 10.91 -35.96
CA LEU A 410 7.50 10.33 -36.17
C LEU A 410 7.36 9.09 -37.07
N ALA A 411 7.75 9.22 -38.34
CA ALA A 411 7.55 8.18 -39.37
C ALA A 411 8.83 7.67 -40.03
N ASP A 412 9.92 8.45 -39.98
CA ASP A 412 11.13 8.24 -40.79
C ASP A 412 12.35 7.79 -39.96
N GLN A 413 12.12 7.46 -38.69
CA GLN A 413 13.16 7.12 -37.72
C GLN A 413 14.28 8.17 -37.59
N SER A 414 14.01 9.43 -37.95
CA SER A 414 14.95 10.51 -37.68
C SER A 414 14.84 10.97 -36.23
N TRP A 415 15.90 11.61 -35.73
CA TRP A 415 15.83 12.34 -34.47
C TRP A 415 15.21 13.71 -34.72
N VAL A 416 14.15 14.02 -33.99
CA VAL A 416 13.52 15.34 -33.99
C VAL A 416 13.87 16.05 -32.69
N THR A 417 14.40 17.28 -32.80
CA THR A 417 14.64 18.15 -31.64
C THR A 417 13.40 18.98 -31.39
N LEU A 418 12.84 18.88 -30.17
CA LEU A 418 11.73 19.68 -29.71
C LEU A 418 12.25 20.68 -28.68
N LYS A 419 12.07 21.97 -28.97
CA LYS A 419 12.49 23.06 -28.08
C LYS A 419 11.31 23.98 -27.85
N HIS A 420 10.87 24.09 -26.61
CA HIS A 420 9.66 24.84 -26.26
C HIS A 420 9.87 25.69 -24.99
N PRO A 421 9.38 26.93 -24.97
CA PRO A 421 9.20 27.65 -23.71
C PRO A 421 8.10 26.96 -22.88
N LEU A 422 8.23 27.03 -21.57
CA LEU A 422 7.21 26.58 -20.63
C LEU A 422 6.23 27.74 -20.37
N PRO A 423 4.91 27.51 -20.47
CA PRO A 423 3.95 28.53 -20.11
C PRO A 423 4.00 28.78 -18.61
N ALA A 424 3.61 29.99 -18.19
CA ALA A 424 3.43 30.28 -16.77
C ALA A 424 2.28 29.42 -16.23
N SER A 425 2.58 28.53 -15.26
CA SER A 425 1.53 27.80 -14.55
C SER A 425 0.86 28.70 -13.53
N GLY A 426 -0.47 28.75 -13.52
CA GLY A 426 -1.24 29.31 -12.40
C GLY A 426 -1.22 28.43 -11.15
N ASP A 427 -0.86 27.15 -11.30
CA ASP A 427 -0.72 26.20 -10.20
C ASP A 427 0.78 25.99 -9.88
N PRO A 428 1.26 26.38 -8.68
CA PRO A 428 2.66 26.23 -8.29
C PRO A 428 3.13 24.78 -8.21
N ASN A 429 2.21 23.82 -8.15
CA ASN A 429 2.47 22.39 -8.02
C ASN A 429 2.58 21.66 -9.37
N VAL A 430 2.17 22.30 -10.48
CA VAL A 430 2.38 21.74 -11.81
C VAL A 430 3.83 21.96 -12.22
N ARG A 431 4.61 20.89 -12.10
CA ARG A 431 6.04 20.85 -12.41
C ARG A 431 6.37 19.69 -13.35
N TRP A 432 5.49 19.40 -14.31
CA TRP A 432 5.65 18.23 -15.17
C TRP A 432 5.34 18.55 -16.62
N VAL A 433 6.26 18.16 -17.51
CA VAL A 433 5.95 17.99 -18.94
C VAL A 433 5.54 16.54 -19.15
N GLN A 434 4.31 16.32 -19.59
CA GLN A 434 3.80 15.01 -19.97
C GLN A 434 4.16 14.72 -21.43
N LEU A 435 4.83 13.58 -21.67
CA LEU A 435 5.05 13.01 -22.99
C LEU A 435 4.07 11.84 -23.19
N SER A 436 3.17 11.97 -24.16
CA SER A 436 2.23 10.91 -24.55
C SER A 436 2.53 10.43 -25.96
N VAL A 437 2.55 9.11 -26.17
CA VAL A 437 2.90 8.49 -27.45
C VAL A 437 1.77 7.56 -27.90
N ASP A 438 1.27 7.77 -29.11
CA ASP A 438 0.20 6.96 -29.71
C ASP A 438 0.44 6.68 -31.21
N PRO A 439 0.25 5.44 -31.71
CA PRO A 439 0.06 4.23 -30.93
C PRO A 439 1.34 3.85 -30.16
N PRO A 440 1.23 3.14 -29.03
CA PRO A 440 2.38 2.53 -28.40
C PRO A 440 2.93 1.37 -29.24
N TRP A 441 4.22 1.07 -29.08
CA TRP A 441 4.87 -0.05 -29.76
C TRP A 441 5.28 -1.16 -28.79
N ARG A 442 4.94 -2.41 -29.11
CA ARG A 442 5.39 -3.58 -28.36
C ARG A 442 6.24 -4.48 -29.25
N PRO A 443 7.58 -4.46 -29.12
CA PRO A 443 8.45 -5.32 -29.92
C PRO A 443 8.14 -6.80 -29.69
N ARG A 444 8.26 -7.61 -30.75
CA ARG A 444 8.07 -9.06 -30.65
C ARG A 444 9.11 -9.65 -29.71
N GLY A 445 8.67 -10.44 -28.74
CA GLY A 445 9.55 -11.06 -27.74
C GLY A 445 9.87 -10.16 -26.54
N GLU A 446 9.45 -8.88 -26.55
CA GLU A 446 9.60 -8.00 -25.39
C GLU A 446 8.33 -7.91 -24.55
N ARG A 447 8.53 -7.79 -23.23
CA ARG A 447 7.45 -7.53 -22.28
C ARG A 447 7.10 -6.05 -22.18
N ARG A 448 8.01 -5.17 -22.60
CA ARG A 448 7.86 -3.71 -22.50
C ARG A 448 6.88 -3.19 -23.54
N THR A 449 6.15 -2.15 -23.17
CA THR A 449 5.36 -1.35 -24.09
C THR A 449 6.08 -0.01 -24.22
N LEU A 450 6.58 0.28 -25.41
CA LEU A 450 7.48 1.40 -25.70
C LEU A 450 6.70 2.56 -26.33
N GLY A 451 7.03 3.77 -25.90
CA GLY A 451 6.70 5.00 -26.60
C GLY A 451 7.79 5.31 -27.63
N VAL A 452 8.55 6.38 -27.39
CA VAL A 452 9.63 6.86 -28.26
C VAL A 452 10.99 6.76 -27.56
N GLN A 453 12.07 6.80 -28.33
CA GLN A 453 13.39 7.05 -27.77
C GLN A 453 13.53 8.53 -27.44
N THR A 454 14.13 8.83 -26.29
CA THR A 454 14.40 10.19 -25.80
C THR A 454 15.87 10.35 -25.46
N ARG A 455 16.48 11.49 -25.77
CA ARG A 455 17.83 11.85 -25.31
C ARG A 455 18.01 13.36 -25.20
N ASP A 456 19.14 13.76 -24.63
CA ASP A 456 19.59 15.16 -24.53
C ASP A 456 18.55 16.10 -23.90
N LEU A 457 17.79 15.65 -22.88
CA LEU A 457 16.86 16.53 -22.15
C LEU A 457 17.65 17.62 -21.43
N LYS A 458 17.34 18.88 -21.74
CA LYS A 458 17.93 20.07 -21.16
C LYS A 458 16.85 21.03 -20.73
N TRP A 459 16.98 21.58 -19.53
CA TRP A 459 16.13 22.67 -19.03
C TRP A 459 16.81 24.00 -19.32
N THR A 460 16.07 24.96 -19.89
CA THR A 460 16.56 26.32 -20.14
C THR A 460 16.01 27.26 -19.07
N PRO A 461 16.83 28.17 -18.52
CA PRO A 461 16.42 29.13 -17.50
C PRO A 461 15.50 30.23 -18.03
#